data_AF-A0A5P5ZN10-F1
#
_entry.id   AF-A0A5P5ZN10-F1
#
_cell.length_a   1.000
_cell.length_b   1.000
_cell.length_c   1.000
_cell.angle_alpha   90.00
_cell.angle_beta   90.00
_cell.angle_gamma   90.00
#
_symmetry.space_group_name_H-M   'P 1'
#
loop_
_entity.id
_entity.type
_entity.pdbx_description
1 polymer ?
#
loop_
_entity_poly.entity_id
_entity_poly.type
_entity_poly.pdbx_seq_one_letter_code
_entity_poly.pdbx_strand_id
1 'polypeptide(L)'
;MRYILPFTVLFLASCESSNDKCDCTQQRWERTAEYQGTSQTIVAATPWSGMGTEEPIGSNDCSLDGSLASAGVQTSTVLPNGNTRKEEYEYRITCY
;
A
#
# COMPACT_ATOMS: atom_id res chain seq x y z
N MET A 1 -58.48 -15.58 27.83
CA MET A 1 -57.14 -16.11 27.51
C MET A 1 -57.18 -16.87 26.21
N ARG A 2 -56.57 -16.32 25.16
CA ARG A 2 -56.00 -17.06 24.02
C ARG A 2 -55.11 -16.08 23.26
N TYR A 3 -53.81 -16.23 23.47
CA TYR A 3 -52.76 -15.48 22.81
C TYR A 3 -52.55 -16.06 21.41
N ILE A 4 -52.61 -15.22 20.39
CA ILE A 4 -52.09 -15.53 19.06
C ILE A 4 -51.17 -14.37 18.71
N LEU A 5 -49.88 -14.56 19.02
CA LEU A 5 -48.78 -13.70 18.57
C LEU A 5 -48.55 -13.98 17.07
N PRO A 6 -48.71 -13.00 16.17
CA PRO A 6 -48.20 -13.15 14.82
C PRO A 6 -46.67 -13.07 14.87
N PHE A 7 -46.05 -14.20 14.52
CA PHE A 7 -44.62 -14.37 14.30
C PHE A 7 -44.22 -13.47 13.12
N THR A 8 -43.76 -12.26 13.41
CA THR A 8 -43.17 -11.37 12.40
C THR A 8 -41.88 -12.01 11.91
N VAL A 9 -41.93 -12.53 10.69
CA VAL A 9 -40.78 -13.00 9.91
C VAL A 9 -39.84 -11.82 9.74
N LEU A 10 -38.71 -11.85 10.45
CA LEU A 10 -37.54 -11.07 10.10
C LEU A 10 -37.08 -11.51 8.71
N PHE A 11 -37.47 -10.75 7.69
CA PHE A 11 -36.69 -10.70 6.46
C PHE A 11 -35.38 -10.00 6.80
N LEU A 12 -34.38 -10.78 7.21
CA LEU A 12 -32.99 -10.39 7.02
C LEU A 12 -32.83 -10.24 5.51
N ALA A 13 -32.87 -9.00 5.02
CA ALA A 13 -32.35 -8.68 3.71
C ALA A 13 -30.96 -9.30 3.65
N SER A 14 -30.83 -10.30 2.79
CA SER A 14 -29.55 -10.87 2.41
C SER A 14 -28.61 -9.72 2.11
N CYS A 15 -27.48 -9.71 2.81
CA CYS A 15 -26.34 -8.87 2.51
C CYS A 15 -25.94 -9.18 1.05
N GLU A 16 -26.43 -8.42 0.09
CA GLU A 16 -25.72 -8.27 -1.18
C GLU A 16 -24.46 -7.49 -0.85
N SER A 17 -23.44 -8.19 -0.34
CA SER A 17 -22.08 -7.74 -0.52
C SER A 17 -21.87 -7.78 -2.03
N SER A 18 -22.09 -6.64 -2.68
CA SER A 18 -21.43 -6.33 -3.94
C SER A 18 -19.95 -6.59 -3.71
N ASN A 19 -19.50 -7.79 -4.04
CA ASN A 19 -18.09 -8.06 -4.30
C ASN A 19 -17.78 -7.27 -5.56
N ASP A 20 -17.63 -5.96 -5.42
CA ASP A 20 -16.85 -5.17 -6.35
C ASP A 20 -15.47 -5.79 -6.26
N LYS A 21 -15.19 -6.70 -7.20
CA LYS A 21 -13.89 -7.31 -7.33
C LYS A 21 -12.98 -6.18 -7.79
N CYS A 22 -12.34 -5.52 -6.85
CA CYS A 22 -11.29 -4.58 -7.19
C CYS A 22 -10.12 -5.36 -7.78
N ASP A 23 -9.57 -4.86 -8.87
CA ASP A 23 -8.34 -5.40 -9.43
C ASP A 23 -7.19 -4.51 -8.93
N CYS A 24 -6.33 -5.07 -8.08
CA CYS A 24 -5.19 -4.35 -7.56
C CYS A 24 -3.90 -4.67 -8.34
N THR A 25 -3.15 -3.62 -8.65
CA THR A 25 -1.79 -3.68 -9.18
C THR A 25 -0.80 -3.06 -8.20
N GLN A 26 0.48 -3.34 -8.39
CA GLN A 26 1.57 -2.66 -7.71
C GLN A 26 2.58 -2.13 -8.73
N GLN A 27 3.20 -0.99 -8.44
CA GLN A 27 4.35 -0.49 -9.19
C GLN A 27 5.51 -0.24 -8.25
N ARG A 28 6.73 -0.56 -8.70
CA ARG A 28 7.95 -0.19 -7.96
C ARG A 28 8.22 1.30 -8.15
N TRP A 29 8.49 1.99 -7.06
CA TRP A 29 8.96 3.37 -7.03
C TRP A 29 10.34 3.39 -6.40
N GLU A 30 11.23 4.22 -6.92
CA GLU A 30 12.60 4.34 -6.44
C GLU A 30 12.98 5.79 -6.19
N ARG A 31 13.87 6.01 -5.21
CA ARG A 31 14.53 7.29 -4.99
C ARG A 31 15.94 7.09 -4.43
N THR A 32 16.76 8.12 -4.54
CA THR A 32 18.02 8.22 -3.81
C THR A 32 17.86 9.23 -2.68
N ALA A 33 18.16 8.83 -1.45
CA ALA A 33 18.12 9.69 -0.27
C ALA A 33 19.48 9.73 0.43
N GLU A 34 19.91 10.90 0.86
CA GLU A 34 21.09 11.12 1.68
C GLU A 34 20.69 11.46 3.10
N TYR A 35 21.32 10.77 4.04
CA TYR A 35 21.08 10.86 5.47
C TYR A 35 22.29 11.46 6.17
N GLN A 36 22.04 12.29 7.18
CA GLN A 36 23.10 12.83 8.02
C GLN A 36 23.70 11.74 8.91
N GLY A 37 24.95 11.32 8.65
CA GLY A 37 25.60 10.26 9.42
C GLY A 37 24.82 8.95 9.39
N THR A 38 24.58 8.38 10.57
CA THR A 38 23.73 7.21 10.81
C THR A 38 22.31 7.56 11.27
N SER A 39 21.96 8.85 11.28
CA SER A 39 20.61 9.30 11.67
C SER A 39 19.57 9.01 10.57
N GLN A 40 18.29 9.13 10.92
CA GLN A 40 17.18 9.09 9.95
C GLN A 40 16.87 10.47 9.34
N THR A 41 17.70 11.49 9.60
CA THR A 41 17.49 12.84 9.06
C THR A 41 17.95 12.89 7.61
N ILE A 42 16.99 13.08 6.70
CA ILE A 42 17.26 13.28 5.27
C ILE A 42 17.79 14.70 5.06
N VAL A 43 18.93 14.81 4.39
CA VAL A 43 19.54 16.11 4.00
C VAL A 43 19.33 16.42 2.52
N ALA A 44 19.17 15.39 1.68
CA ALA A 44 18.82 15.52 0.28
C ALA A 44 18.11 14.26 -0.17
N ALA A 45 17.12 14.36 -1.05
CA ALA A 45 16.52 13.21 -1.71
C ALA A 45 16.04 13.58 -3.11
N THR A 46 16.16 12.65 -4.04
CA THR A 46 15.44 12.75 -5.31
C THR A 46 13.95 12.53 -5.07
N PRO A 47 13.07 13.09 -5.92
CA PRO A 47 11.69 12.64 -5.97
C PRO A 47 11.61 11.13 -6.20
N TRP A 48 10.53 10.52 -5.71
CA TRP A 48 10.18 9.16 -6.07
C TRP A 48 9.84 9.09 -7.56
N SER A 49 10.38 8.09 -8.26
CA SER A 49 10.07 7.80 -9.66
C SER A 49 9.52 6.39 -9.79
N GLY A 50 8.39 6.25 -10.50
CA GLY A 50 7.85 4.95 -10.87
C GLY A 50 8.77 4.24 -11.85
N MET A 51 8.98 2.95 -11.65
CA MET A 51 9.89 2.10 -12.40
C MET A 51 9.11 0.93 -12.98
N GLY A 52 9.39 0.61 -14.26
CA GLY A 52 8.74 -0.49 -14.95
C GLY A 52 7.23 -0.30 -15.13
N THR A 53 6.53 -1.40 -15.39
CA THR A 53 5.08 -1.47 -15.52
C THR A 53 4.43 -1.91 -14.22
N GLU A 54 3.15 -1.57 -14.06
CA GLU A 54 2.32 -2.12 -13.00
C GLU A 54 2.18 -3.65 -13.12
N GLU A 55 2.21 -4.34 -11.98
CA GLU A 55 2.10 -5.79 -11.87
C GLU A 55 0.85 -6.15 -11.03
N PRO A 56 0.01 -7.11 -11.46
CA PRO A 56 -1.16 -7.52 -10.70
C PRO A 56 -0.75 -8.24 -9.40
N ILE A 57 -1.39 -7.91 -8.27
CA ILE A 57 -1.07 -8.50 -6.95
C ILE A 57 -2.08 -9.52 -6.44
N GLY A 58 -3.05 -9.92 -7.26
CA GLY A 58 -4.00 -10.99 -6.92
C GLY A 58 -4.84 -10.69 -5.67
N SER A 59 -5.07 -9.41 -5.36
CA SER A 59 -5.91 -8.96 -4.26
C SER A 59 -7.19 -8.33 -4.81
N ASN A 60 -8.30 -8.60 -4.12
CA ASN A 60 -9.60 -7.97 -4.35
C ASN A 60 -10.02 -7.02 -3.23
N ASP A 61 -9.07 -6.65 -2.37
CA ASP A 61 -9.30 -5.71 -1.28
C ASP A 61 -9.00 -4.28 -1.74
N CYS A 62 -10.05 -3.55 -2.11
CA CYS A 62 -9.97 -2.15 -2.53
C CYS A 62 -9.36 -1.23 -1.47
N SER A 63 -9.34 -1.63 -0.19
CA SER A 63 -8.75 -0.82 0.88
C SER A 63 -7.23 -0.72 0.79
N LEU A 64 -6.61 -1.53 -0.06
CA LEU A 64 -5.19 -1.48 -0.36
C LEU A 64 -4.80 -0.34 -1.31
N ASP A 65 -5.76 0.35 -1.94
CA ASP A 65 -5.45 1.46 -2.82
C ASP A 65 -4.64 2.56 -2.10
N GLY A 66 -3.51 2.96 -2.69
CA GLY A 66 -2.58 3.92 -2.10
C GLY A 66 -1.69 3.36 -0.97
N SER A 67 -1.82 2.07 -0.62
CA SER A 67 -0.96 1.43 0.37
C SER A 67 0.41 1.02 -0.21
N LEU A 68 1.33 0.63 0.67
CA LEU A 68 2.63 0.08 0.29
C LEU A 68 2.62 -1.44 0.50
N ALA A 69 2.84 -2.20 -0.58
CA ALA A 69 3.00 -3.65 -0.49
C ALA A 69 4.32 -4.04 0.20
N SER A 70 5.38 -3.29 -0.08
CA SER A 70 6.73 -3.50 0.46
C SER A 70 7.58 -2.25 0.30
N ALA A 71 8.57 -2.06 1.16
CA ALA A 71 9.56 -0.99 1.05
C ALA A 71 10.93 -1.47 1.56
N GLY A 72 12.01 -0.88 1.03
CA GLY A 72 13.36 -1.26 1.42
C GLY A 72 14.46 -0.39 0.83
N VAL A 73 15.69 -0.83 1.07
CA VAL A 73 16.93 -0.19 0.58
C VAL A 73 17.66 -1.18 -0.31
N GLN A 74 17.94 -0.81 -1.56
CA GLN A 74 18.74 -1.61 -2.49
C GLN A 74 20.23 -1.50 -2.18
N THR A 75 20.72 -0.27 -2.02
CA THR A 75 22.12 0.00 -1.76
C THR A 75 22.26 1.06 -0.68
N SER A 76 23.36 0.97 0.09
CA SER A 76 23.70 1.94 1.14
C SER A 76 25.19 2.20 1.09
N THR A 77 25.57 3.46 0.88
CA THR A 77 26.96 3.90 0.72
C THR A 77 27.27 5.06 1.65
N VAL A 78 28.37 4.97 2.39
CA VAL A 78 28.88 6.10 3.19
C VAL A 78 29.68 7.03 2.28
N LEU A 79 29.29 8.29 2.24
CA LEU A 79 29.93 9.34 1.45
C LEU A 79 31.14 9.93 2.20
N PRO A 80 32.10 10.56 1.49
CA PRO A 80 33.29 11.16 2.12
C PRO A 80 33.00 12.27 3.14
N ASN A 81 31.83 12.92 3.04
CA ASN A 81 31.36 13.93 4.00
C ASN A 81 30.73 13.32 5.27
N GLY A 82 30.72 11.99 5.40
CA GLY A 82 30.13 11.28 6.54
C GLY A 82 28.63 11.01 6.41
N ASN A 83 27.96 11.48 5.36
CA ASN A 83 26.56 11.16 5.10
C ASN A 83 26.40 9.73 4.58
N THR A 84 25.21 9.15 4.75
CA THR A 84 24.86 7.86 4.15
C THR A 84 23.90 8.07 3.00
N ARG A 85 24.29 7.70 1.79
CA ARG A 85 23.40 7.66 0.62
C ARG A 85 22.74 6.29 0.52
N LYS A 86 21.42 6.25 0.39
CA LYS A 86 20.61 5.05 0.21
C LYS A 86 19.81 5.13 -1.08
N GLU A 87 19.79 4.04 -1.84
CA GLU A 87 18.84 3.84 -2.92
C GLU A 87 17.65 3.07 -2.36
N GLU A 88 16.52 3.74 -2.26
CA GLU A 88 15.31 3.24 -1.62
C GLU A 88 14.31 2.81 -2.68
N TYR A 89 13.51 1.82 -2.34
CA TYR A 89 12.39 1.39 -3.16
C TYR A 89 11.14 1.17 -2.32
N GLU A 90 9.98 1.34 -2.94
CA GLU A 90 8.69 0.96 -2.38
C GLU A 90 7.76 0.47 -3.50
N TYR A 91 6.89 -0.49 -3.19
CA TYR A 91 5.86 -0.97 -4.10
C TYR A 91 4.55 -0.31 -3.70
N ARG A 92 4.05 0.60 -4.52
CA ARG A 92 2.78 1.30 -4.30
C ARG A 92 1.65 0.53 -4.96
N ILE A 93 0.57 0.34 -4.24
CA ILE A 93 -0.61 -0.38 -4.71
C ILE A 93 -1.61 0.61 -5.28
N THR A 94 -2.18 0.25 -6.43
CA THR A 94 -3.32 0.94 -7.06
C THR A 94 -4.44 -0.09 -7.24
N CYS A 95 -5.66 0.21 -6.81
CA CYS A 95 -6.81 -0.67 -7.04
C CYS A 95 -7.92 0.08 -7.80
N TYR A 96 -8.64 -0.62 -8.68
CA TYR A 96 -9.71 -0.07 -9.51
C TYR A 96 -10.87 -1.05 -9.72
#